data_AF-A0A815NNG1-F1
#
_entry.id   AF-A0A815NNG1-F1
#
_cell.length_a   1.000
_cell.length_b   1.000
_cell.length_c   1.000
_cell.angle_alpha   90.00
_cell.angle_beta   90.00
_cell.angle_gamma   90.00
#
_symmetry.space_group_name_H-M   'P 1'
#
loop_
_entity.id
_entity.type
_entity.pdbx_description
1 polymer ?
#
loop_
_entity_poly.entity_id
_entity_poly.type
_entity_poly.pdbx_seq_one_letter_code
_entity_poly.pdbx_strand_id
1 'polypeptide(L)'
;MSFVHLIVLCFGCLVRIIITFSGFDLTHSSLFFCKFRIYFLTLGIFLSRYYLCLISIDRWMIISLNAQIRLLSNPHRTQQIILITTPLWIIFYINTPIGFRQESNGCVASSDGFYSTFYLISNICLTIIPIIIVMVFVTLILYRIIYKRAIDRRQQIVRPIEIVERNIINHRFAQLSNKNRQLIRINLIQVLSFIIFNCPNTIYTMYSYITQTYKKSIDRIAIDSFFVYLASYLLYTHCAVS
;
A
#
# COMPACT_ATOMS: atom_id res chain seq x y z
N MET A 1 12.86 1.60 4.87
CA MET A 1 11.56 2.26 5.09
C MET A 1 11.45 3.46 4.17
N SER A 2 10.36 3.53 3.40
CA SER A 2 10.04 4.74 2.63
C SER A 2 9.72 5.90 3.58
N PHE A 3 10.13 7.13 3.22
CA PHE A 3 9.78 8.36 3.94
C PHE A 3 8.27 8.48 4.21
N VAL A 4 7.45 7.94 3.30
CA VAL A 4 5.99 7.88 3.43
C VAL A 4 5.53 7.04 4.62
N HIS A 5 6.16 5.89 4.87
CA HIS A 5 5.84 5.05 6.02
C HIS A 5 6.23 5.73 7.34
N LEU A 6 7.33 6.49 7.34
CA LEU A 6 7.74 7.29 8.48
C LEU A 6 6.69 8.35 8.82
N ILE A 7 6.15 9.06 7.82
CA ILE A 7 5.04 10.01 8.01
C ILE A 7 3.85 9.33 8.68
N VAL A 8 3.43 8.15 8.20
CA VAL A 8 2.30 7.42 8.78
C VAL A 8 2.57 7.01 10.23
N LEU A 9 3.79 6.56 10.54
CA LEU A 9 4.17 6.18 11.89
C LEU A 9 4.23 7.40 12.84
N CYS A 10 4.76 8.53 12.37
CA CYS A 10 4.82 9.77 13.15
C CYS A 10 3.42 10.31 13.45
N PHE A 11 2.58 10.52 12.43
CA PHE A 11 1.26 11.14 12.61
C PHE A 11 0.16 10.16 13.07
N GLY A 12 0.39 8.85 12.91
CA GLY A 12 -0.53 7.81 13.36
C GLY A 12 -0.17 7.28 14.74
N CYS A 13 0.94 6.54 14.80
CA CYS A 13 1.34 5.79 15.97
C CYS A 13 1.91 6.67 17.08
N LEU A 14 2.92 7.50 16.76
CA LEU A 14 3.60 8.33 17.75
C LEU A 14 2.67 9.36 18.38
N VAL A 15 1.80 10.01 17.59
CA VAL A 15 0.76 10.90 18.14
C VAL A 15 -0.15 10.16 19.13
N ARG A 16 -0.58 8.93 18.84
CA ARG A 16 -1.41 8.15 19.79
C ARG A 16 -0.65 7.80 21.07
N ILE A 17 0.62 7.40 20.97
CA ILE A 17 1.46 7.10 22.14
C ILE A 17 1.58 8.34 23.03
N ILE A 18 1.83 9.52 22.44
CA ILE A 18 1.93 10.78 23.18
C ILE A 18 0.60 11.10 23.88
N ILE A 19 -0.54 10.93 23.21
CA ILE A 19 -1.86 11.17 23.82
C ILE A 19 -2.08 10.23 25.01
N THR A 20 -1.79 8.93 24.86
CA THR A 20 -1.95 7.96 25.94
C THR A 20 -1.03 8.24 27.12
N PHE A 21 0.21 8.70 26.87
CA PHE A 21 1.17 8.98 27.93
C PHE A 21 0.94 10.32 28.64
N SER A 22 0.60 11.37 27.88
CA SER A 22 0.40 12.72 28.43
C SER A 22 -0.99 12.95 29.02
N GLY A 23 -1.98 12.14 28.64
CA GLY A 23 -3.38 12.35 28.98
C GLY A 23 -4.02 13.55 28.27
N PHE A 24 -3.27 14.30 27.45
CA PHE A 24 -3.74 15.48 26.74
C PHE A 24 -4.00 15.14 25.27
N ASP A 25 -5.26 15.16 24.84
CA ASP A 25 -5.61 14.89 23.46
C ASP A 25 -5.66 16.17 22.60
N LEU A 26 -4.55 16.45 21.91
CA LEU A 26 -4.47 17.55 20.93
C LEU A 26 -5.49 17.41 19.79
N THR A 27 -5.96 16.19 19.50
CA THR A 27 -6.99 15.94 18.48
C THR A 27 -8.34 16.52 18.90
N HIS A 28 -8.62 16.58 20.21
CA HIS A 28 -9.80 17.23 20.79
C HIS A 28 -9.57 18.70 21.17
N SER A 29 -8.32 19.15 21.28
CA SER A 29 -8.04 20.55 21.62
C SER A 29 -7.95 21.45 20.38
N SER A 30 -7.45 20.93 19.25
CA SER A 30 -7.20 21.73 18.05
C SER A 30 -7.76 21.08 16.79
N LEU A 31 -8.77 21.72 16.19
CA LEU A 31 -9.32 21.36 14.88
C LEU A 31 -8.22 21.35 13.80
N PHE A 32 -7.28 22.28 13.86
CA PHE A 32 -6.16 22.36 12.94
C PHE A 32 -5.29 21.09 13.02
N PHE A 33 -4.94 20.67 14.23
CA PHE A 33 -4.13 19.46 14.43
C PHE A 33 -4.86 18.19 13.99
N CYS A 34 -6.17 18.07 14.30
CA CYS A 34 -7.03 16.98 13.83
C CYS A 34 -6.99 16.85 12.31
N LYS A 35 -7.25 17.95 11.58
CA LYS A 35 -7.24 17.99 10.11
C LYS A 35 -5.87 17.68 9.52
N PHE A 36 -4.82 18.29 10.07
CA PHE A 36 -3.46 18.11 9.62
C PHE A 36 -3.01 16.65 9.76
N ARG A 37 -3.28 16.05 10.93
CA ARG A 37 -2.96 14.64 11.21
C ARG A 37 -3.65 13.70 10.21
N ILE A 38 -4.96 13.87 9.99
CA ILE A 38 -5.71 13.01 9.07
C ILE A 38 -5.23 13.18 7.62
N TYR A 39 -4.84 14.40 7.22
CA TYR A 39 -4.26 14.66 5.91
C TYR A 39 -2.98 13.85 5.68
N PHE A 40 -1.98 13.97 6.56
CA PHE A 40 -0.72 13.25 6.40
C PHE A 40 -0.89 11.73 6.50
N LEU A 41 -1.79 11.27 7.36
CA LEU A 41 -2.14 9.85 7.44
C LEU A 41 -2.72 9.33 6.13
N THR A 42 -3.77 9.98 5.62
CA THR A 42 -4.46 9.57 4.40
C THR A 42 -3.52 9.64 3.19
N LEU A 43 -2.79 10.74 3.04
CA LEU A 43 -1.79 10.92 1.99
C LEU A 43 -0.70 9.86 2.08
N GLY A 44 -0.20 9.57 3.28
CA GLY A 44 0.87 8.60 3.49
C GLY A 44 0.44 7.18 3.12
N ILE A 45 -0.72 6.76 3.60
CA ILE A 45 -1.31 5.45 3.26
C ILE A 45 -1.51 5.34 1.75
N PHE A 46 -2.03 6.40 1.13
CA PHE A 46 -2.25 6.44 -0.30
C PHE A 46 -0.95 6.30 -1.11
N LEU A 47 0.05 7.11 -0.80
CA LEU A 47 1.35 7.07 -1.51
C LEU A 47 2.02 5.71 -1.34
N SER A 48 1.91 5.09 -0.17
CA SER A 48 2.41 3.73 0.07
C SER A 48 1.77 2.71 -0.88
N ARG A 49 0.43 2.74 -1.00
CA ARG A 49 -0.33 1.87 -1.90
C ARG A 49 0.03 2.10 -3.36
N TYR A 50 0.14 3.36 -3.76
CA TYR A 50 0.52 3.76 -5.11
C TYR A 50 1.91 3.24 -5.48
N TYR A 51 2.90 3.38 -4.58
CA TYR A 51 4.24 2.86 -4.82
C TYR A 51 4.29 1.33 -4.87
N LEU A 52 3.45 0.64 -4.10
CA LEU A 52 3.35 -0.82 -4.18
C LEU A 52 2.87 -1.28 -5.56
N CYS A 53 1.92 -0.56 -6.17
CA CYS A 53 1.50 -0.77 -7.56
C CYS A 53 2.66 -0.52 -8.53
N LEU A 54 3.36 0.61 -8.42
CA LEU A 54 4.48 0.94 -9.30
C LEU A 54 5.61 -0.11 -9.21
N ILE A 55 5.95 -0.56 -8.01
CA ILE A 55 6.95 -1.61 -7.79
C ILE A 55 6.52 -2.92 -8.47
N SER A 56 5.24 -3.26 -8.42
CA SER A 56 4.72 -4.48 -9.05
C SER A 56 4.74 -4.41 -10.56
N ILE A 57 4.40 -3.25 -11.13
CA ILE A 57 4.49 -2.97 -12.56
C ILE A 57 5.95 -3.03 -13.02
N ASP A 58 6.84 -2.36 -12.30
CA ASP A 58 8.27 -2.31 -12.61
C ASP A 58 8.90 -3.71 -12.60
N ARG A 59 8.62 -4.51 -11.56
CA ARG A 59 9.06 -5.92 -11.47
C ARG A 59 8.57 -6.76 -12.65
N TRP A 60 7.34 -6.54 -13.11
CA TRP A 60 6.82 -7.22 -14.29
C TRP A 60 7.53 -6.76 -15.57
N MET A 61 7.78 -5.46 -15.73
CA MET A 61 8.49 -4.92 -16.89
C MET A 61 9.89 -5.53 -17.03
N ILE A 62 10.64 -5.66 -15.93
CA ILE A 62 11.99 -6.27 -15.89
C ILE A 62 11.97 -7.73 -16.35
N ILE A 63 10.93 -8.48 -15.97
CA ILE A 63 10.80 -9.92 -16.28
C ILE A 63 10.22 -10.16 -17.67
N SER A 64 9.67 -9.12 -18.33
CA SER A 64 9.08 -9.22 -19.65
C SER A 64 10.07 -9.75 -20.70
N LEU A 65 9.56 -10.56 -21.64
CA LEU A 65 10.36 -11.08 -22.76
C LEU A 65 10.64 -9.99 -23.80
N ASN A 66 9.76 -8.98 -23.89
CA ASN A 66 9.93 -7.89 -24.83
C ASN A 66 11.02 -6.93 -24.34
N ALA A 67 12.09 -6.78 -25.12
CA ALA A 67 13.19 -5.87 -24.83
C ALA A 67 12.71 -4.43 -24.68
N GLN A 68 11.75 -3.99 -25.49
CA GLN A 68 11.20 -2.63 -25.41
C GLN A 68 10.52 -2.38 -24.06
N ILE A 69 9.75 -3.34 -23.55
CA ILE A 69 9.09 -3.23 -22.24
C ILE A 69 10.11 -3.18 -21.11
N ARG A 70 11.19 -3.99 -21.19
CA ARG A 70 12.27 -3.95 -20.19
C ARG A 70 12.99 -2.59 -20.17
N LEU A 71 13.17 -1.96 -21.32
CA LEU A 71 13.80 -0.64 -21.42
C LEU A 71 12.95 0.47 -20.78
N LEU A 72 11.65 0.24 -20.56
CA LEU A 72 10.80 1.19 -19.82
C LEU A 72 11.11 1.21 -18.32
N SER A 73 11.58 0.10 -17.75
CA SER A 73 12.05 0.01 -16.36
C SER A 73 13.46 0.61 -16.25
N ASN A 74 13.55 1.91 -16.52
CA ASN A 74 14.76 2.69 -16.32
C ASN A 74 14.64 3.44 -14.99
N PRO A 75 15.62 3.35 -14.08
CA PRO A 75 15.58 4.03 -12.79
C PRO A 75 15.31 5.55 -12.91
N HIS A 76 15.84 6.21 -13.95
CA HIS A 76 15.60 7.64 -14.17
C HIS A 76 14.15 7.94 -14.53
N ARG A 77 13.52 7.11 -15.36
CA ARG A 77 12.10 7.27 -15.72
C ARG A 77 11.21 6.99 -14.52
N THR A 78 11.52 5.95 -13.75
CA THR A 78 10.80 5.64 -12.51
C THR A 78 10.88 6.81 -11.52
N GLN A 79 12.05 7.42 -11.36
CA GLN A 79 12.22 8.63 -10.54
C GLN A 79 11.40 9.81 -11.07
N GLN A 80 11.39 10.06 -12.38
CA GLN A 80 10.58 11.12 -12.99
C GLN A 80 9.08 10.90 -12.78
N ILE A 81 8.59 9.65 -12.95
CA ILE A 81 7.19 9.30 -12.69
C ILE A 81 6.84 9.59 -11.24
N ILE A 82 7.67 9.16 -10.29
CA ILE A 82 7.45 9.42 -8.85
C ILE A 82 7.45 10.93 -8.57
N LEU A 83 8.41 11.67 -9.13
CA LEU A 83 8.55 13.11 -8.92
C LEU A 83 7.34 13.90 -9.45
N ILE A 84 6.76 13.49 -10.58
CA ILE A 84 5.59 14.16 -11.17
C ILE A 84 4.29 13.74 -10.50
N THR A 85 4.14 12.46 -10.17
CA THR A 85 2.88 11.92 -9.65
C THR A 85 2.67 12.23 -8.17
N THR A 86 3.74 12.31 -7.37
CA THR A 86 3.62 12.60 -5.93
C THR A 86 2.98 13.96 -5.66
N PRO A 87 3.40 15.08 -6.29
CA PRO A 87 2.73 16.37 -6.15
C PRO A 87 1.27 16.35 -6.60
N LEU A 88 0.93 15.65 -7.69
CA LEU A 88 -0.45 15.51 -8.15
C LEU A 88 -1.33 14.89 -7.07
N TRP A 89 -0.82 13.87 -6.37
CA TRP A 89 -1.55 13.25 -5.27
C TRP A 89 -1.61 14.13 -4.02
N ILE A 90 -0.54 14.87 -3.69
CA ILE A 90 -0.54 15.86 -2.60
C ILE A 90 -1.66 16.89 -2.81
N ILE A 91 -1.82 17.38 -4.05
CA ILE A 91 -2.88 18.32 -4.44
C ILE A 91 -4.24 17.65 -4.36
N PHE A 92 -4.39 16.43 -4.89
CA PHE A 92 -5.67 15.72 -4.86
C PHE A 92 -6.21 15.54 -3.43
N TYR A 93 -5.34 15.24 -2.45
CA TYR A 93 -5.75 15.04 -1.06
C TYR A 93 -5.93 16.33 -0.25
N ILE A 94 -5.73 17.52 -0.84
CA ILE A 94 -5.92 18.79 -0.14
C ILE A 94 -7.39 19.00 0.31
N ASN A 95 -8.31 18.25 -0.27
CA ASN A 95 -9.71 18.19 0.15
C ASN A 95 -9.93 17.52 1.53
N THR A 96 -8.94 16.79 2.05
CA THR A 96 -9.06 16.05 3.31
C THR A 96 -9.25 16.98 4.51
N PRO A 97 -8.41 18.02 4.73
CA PRO A 97 -8.66 19.02 5.78
C PRO A 97 -10.02 19.71 5.71
N ILE A 98 -10.66 19.78 4.55
CA ILE A 98 -11.93 20.50 4.38
C ILE A 98 -13.09 19.69 4.96
N GLY A 99 -13.14 18.39 4.68
CA GLY A 99 -14.28 17.54 5.02
C GLY A 99 -14.19 16.79 6.34
N PHE A 100 -13.19 17.06 7.18
CA PHE A 100 -13.12 16.51 8.53
C PHE A 100 -13.50 17.55 9.58
N ARG A 101 -14.19 17.12 10.63
CA ARG A 101 -14.61 17.96 11.76
C ARG A 101 -14.27 17.28 13.08
N GLN A 102 -14.29 18.08 14.13
CA GLN A 102 -14.09 17.60 15.48
C GLN A 102 -15.44 17.25 16.09
N GLU A 103 -15.57 16.04 16.63
CA GLU A 103 -16.72 15.56 17.40
C GLU A 103 -16.29 15.03 18.78
N SER A 104 -17.25 14.71 19.63
CA SER A 104 -17.03 14.18 20.99
C SER A 104 -16.21 12.89 21.01
N ASN A 105 -16.20 12.13 19.92
CA ASN A 105 -15.44 10.88 19.77
C ASN A 105 -14.17 11.04 18.91
N GLY A 106 -13.77 12.29 18.61
CA GLY A 106 -12.51 12.61 17.95
C GLY A 106 -12.67 13.27 16.59
N CYS A 107 -11.67 13.08 15.74
CA CYS A 107 -11.63 13.66 14.39
C CYS A 107 -12.36 12.73 13.40
N VAL A 108 -13.53 13.15 12.92
CA VAL A 108 -14.37 12.33 12.04
C VAL A 108 -14.67 13.05 10.73
N ALA A 109 -14.93 12.29 9.68
CA ALA A 109 -15.42 12.86 8.43
C ALA A 109 -16.78 13.50 8.67
N SER A 110 -17.01 14.68 8.10
CA SER A 110 -18.30 15.36 8.17
C SER A 110 -19.40 14.44 7.66
N SER A 111 -20.49 14.32 8.43
CA SER A 111 -21.66 13.52 8.08
C SER A 111 -22.44 14.07 6.89
N ASP A 112 -22.07 15.24 6.37
CA ASP A 112 -22.71 15.85 5.20
C ASP A 112 -22.56 14.92 3.99
N GLY A 113 -23.71 14.59 3.37
CA GLY A 113 -23.86 13.39 2.54
C GLY A 113 -22.90 13.30 1.35
N PHE A 114 -22.52 14.42 0.73
CA PHE A 114 -21.65 14.38 -0.44
C PHE A 114 -20.21 13.99 -0.09
N TYR A 115 -19.62 14.61 0.94
CA TYR A 115 -18.22 14.36 1.30
C TYR A 115 -18.03 12.96 1.90
N SER A 116 -18.94 12.55 2.78
CA SER A 116 -18.91 11.19 3.37
C SER A 116 -18.99 10.10 2.30
N THR A 117 -19.87 10.27 1.29
CA THR A 117 -19.97 9.37 0.14
C THR A 117 -18.67 9.38 -0.69
N PHE A 118 -18.15 10.56 -1.02
CA PHE A 118 -16.90 10.70 -1.77
C PHE A 118 -15.72 10.03 -1.05
N TYR A 119 -15.60 10.24 0.27
CA TYR A 119 -14.56 9.65 1.09
C TYR A 119 -14.66 8.13 1.14
N LEU A 120 -15.89 7.58 1.29
CA LEU A 120 -16.12 6.14 1.25
C LEU A 120 -15.69 5.54 -0.10
N ILE A 121 -16.21 6.10 -1.20
CA ILE A 121 -15.91 5.60 -2.56
C ILE A 121 -14.41 5.66 -2.80
N SER A 122 -13.77 6.78 -2.45
CA SER A 122 -12.33 6.94 -2.53
C SER A 122 -11.64 5.82 -1.75
N ASN A 123 -11.93 5.62 -0.46
CA ASN A 123 -11.26 4.60 0.35
C ASN A 123 -11.45 3.17 -0.21
N ILE A 124 -12.63 2.84 -0.74
CA ILE A 124 -12.90 1.57 -1.41
C ILE A 124 -12.04 1.43 -2.66
N CYS A 125 -12.08 2.40 -3.57
CA CYS A 125 -11.28 2.39 -4.79
C CYS A 125 -9.79 2.28 -4.48
N LEU A 126 -9.31 3.02 -3.49
CA LEU A 126 -7.93 3.03 -3.02
C LEU A 126 -7.48 1.73 -2.37
N THR A 127 -8.40 0.88 -1.97
CA THR A 127 -8.09 -0.43 -1.39
C THR A 127 -8.16 -1.51 -2.46
N ILE A 128 -9.23 -1.50 -3.27
CA ILE A 128 -9.48 -2.51 -4.28
C ILE A 128 -8.54 -2.35 -5.48
N ILE A 129 -8.35 -1.15 -6.02
CA ILE A 129 -7.53 -0.93 -7.23
C ILE A 129 -6.09 -1.43 -7.03
N PRO A 130 -5.39 -1.10 -5.93
CA PRO A 130 -4.05 -1.64 -5.70
C PRO A 130 -4.01 -3.16 -5.59
N ILE A 131 -5.01 -3.78 -4.93
CA ILE A 131 -5.09 -5.24 -4.85
C ILE A 131 -5.23 -5.83 -6.25
N ILE A 132 -6.14 -5.31 -7.08
CA ILE A 132 -6.35 -5.80 -8.44
C ILE A 132 -5.07 -5.65 -9.27
N ILE A 133 -4.49 -4.45 -9.31
CA ILE A 133 -3.28 -4.17 -10.09
C ILE A 133 -2.17 -5.15 -9.69
N VAL A 134 -1.90 -5.25 -8.39
CA VAL A 134 -0.78 -6.05 -7.93
C VAL A 134 -1.04 -7.55 -8.13
N MET A 135 -2.26 -8.03 -7.89
CA MET A 135 -2.63 -9.42 -8.17
C MET A 135 -2.47 -9.77 -9.64
N VAL A 136 -2.88 -8.88 -10.56
CA VAL A 136 -2.68 -9.06 -12.01
C VAL A 136 -1.19 -9.16 -12.33
N PHE A 137 -0.38 -8.20 -11.90
CA PHE A 137 1.06 -8.20 -12.22
C PHE A 137 1.82 -9.35 -11.57
N VAL A 138 1.49 -9.72 -10.33
CA VAL A 138 2.06 -10.92 -9.67
C VAL A 138 1.71 -12.18 -10.44
N THR A 139 0.45 -12.34 -10.88
CA THR A 139 0.02 -13.50 -11.67
C THR A 139 0.77 -13.56 -13.01
N LEU A 140 0.91 -12.43 -13.69
CA LEU A 140 1.69 -12.32 -14.93
C LEU A 140 3.16 -12.69 -14.70
N ILE A 141 3.77 -12.22 -13.62
CA ILE A 141 5.15 -12.56 -13.25
C ILE A 141 5.30 -14.07 -13.01
N LEU A 142 4.39 -14.67 -12.23
CA LEU A 142 4.41 -16.11 -11.93
C LEU A 142 4.24 -16.96 -13.18
N TYR A 143 3.27 -16.61 -14.03
CA TYR A 143 3.04 -17.26 -15.32
C TYR A 143 4.31 -17.25 -16.18
N ARG A 144 4.97 -16.09 -16.28
CA ARG A 144 6.20 -15.95 -17.08
C ARG A 144 7.35 -16.77 -16.54
N ILE A 145 7.49 -16.90 -15.23
CA ILE A 145 8.56 -17.71 -14.62
C ILE A 145 8.35 -19.19 -14.83
N ILE A 146 7.11 -19.67 -14.67
CA ILE A 146 6.77 -21.07 -14.91
C ILE A 146 7.02 -21.40 -16.39
N TYR A 147 6.56 -20.52 -17.30
CA TYR A 147 6.76 -20.66 -18.73
C TYR A 147 8.25 -20.69 -19.11
N LYS A 148 9.05 -19.76 -18.60
CA LYS A 148 10.50 -19.70 -18.88
C LYS A 148 11.21 -20.96 -18.38
N ARG A 149 10.90 -21.44 -17.17
CA ARG A 149 11.47 -22.69 -16.64
C ARG A 149 11.13 -23.91 -17.49
N ALA A 150 9.92 -23.96 -18.06
CA ALA A 150 9.52 -25.05 -18.94
C ALA A 150 10.33 -25.05 -20.25
N ILE A 151 10.64 -23.87 -20.81
CA ILE A 151 11.49 -23.75 -22.00
C ILE A 151 12.95 -24.08 -21.70
N ASP A 152 13.50 -23.52 -20.61
CA ASP A 152 14.91 -23.72 -20.25
C ASP A 152 15.22 -25.22 -20.04
N ARG A 153 14.29 -25.97 -19.43
CA ARG A 153 14.40 -27.43 -19.28
C ARG A 153 14.47 -28.17 -20.62
N ARG A 154 13.75 -27.69 -21.65
CA ARG A 154 13.79 -28.30 -22.98
C ARG A 154 15.09 -28.01 -23.72
N GLN A 155 15.65 -26.80 -23.55
CA GLN A 155 16.88 -26.40 -24.23
C GLN A 155 18.15 -27.03 -23.64
N GLN A 156 18.15 -27.35 -22.33
CA GLN A 156 19.30 -28.00 -21.69
C GLN A 156 19.56 -29.43 -22.20
N ILE A 157 18.57 -30.10 -22.79
CA ILE A 157 18.70 -31.47 -23.30
C ILE A 157 19.48 -31.52 -24.62
N VAL A 158 19.64 -30.40 -25.35
CA VAL A 158 20.03 -30.41 -26.78
C VAL A 158 21.43 -29.84 -27.08
N ARG A 159 22.20 -29.30 -26.11
CA ARG A 159 23.48 -28.62 -26.42
C ARG A 159 24.74 -29.28 -25.84
N PRO A 160 25.59 -29.94 -26.67
CA PRO A 160 26.91 -30.38 -26.25
C PRO A 160 27.83 -29.14 -26.04
N ILE A 161 28.40 -29.08 -24.84
CA ILE A 161 29.77 -28.68 -24.44
C ILE A 161 30.46 -27.46 -25.12
N GLU A 162 30.63 -26.41 -24.31
CA GLU A 162 31.89 -25.68 -24.07
C GLU A 162 31.89 -25.41 -22.56
N ILE A 163 32.77 -26.03 -21.78
CA ILE A 163 32.55 -26.26 -20.33
C ILE A 163 33.01 -25.09 -19.45
N VAL A 164 33.99 -24.29 -19.89
CA VAL A 164 34.67 -23.33 -19.00
C VAL A 164 33.98 -21.96 -18.98
N GLU A 165 33.68 -21.36 -20.13
CA GLU A 165 32.98 -20.06 -20.21
C GLU A 165 31.50 -20.17 -19.77
N ARG A 166 30.91 -21.35 -20.01
CA ARG A 166 29.55 -21.70 -19.60
C ARG A 166 29.39 -21.71 -18.08
N ASN A 167 30.42 -22.04 -17.30
CA ASN A 167 30.33 -22.04 -15.83
C ASN A 167 30.22 -20.63 -15.22
N ILE A 168 30.98 -19.65 -15.74
CA ILE A 168 30.92 -18.26 -15.29
C ILE A 168 29.57 -17.63 -15.66
N ILE A 169 29.13 -17.87 -16.89
CA ILE A 169 27.85 -17.39 -17.41
C ILE A 169 26.69 -18.03 -16.64
N ASN A 170 26.70 -19.34 -16.43
CA ASN A 170 25.69 -20.06 -15.65
C ASN A 170 25.62 -19.57 -14.20
N HIS A 171 26.77 -19.30 -13.56
CA HIS A 171 26.79 -18.79 -12.20
C HIS A 171 26.14 -17.41 -12.11
N ARG A 172 26.43 -16.49 -13.05
CA ARG A 172 25.77 -15.16 -13.11
C ARG A 172 24.26 -15.29 -13.38
N PHE A 173 23.85 -16.17 -14.30
CA PHE A 173 22.44 -16.42 -14.58
C PHE A 173 21.70 -17.04 -13.39
N ALA A 174 22.32 -17.98 -12.67
CA ALA A 174 21.75 -18.57 -11.46
C ALA A 174 21.59 -17.53 -10.35
N GLN A 175 22.59 -16.65 -10.15
CA GLN A 175 22.49 -15.54 -9.20
C GLN A 175 21.37 -14.54 -9.56
N LEU A 176 21.25 -14.16 -10.83
CA LEU A 176 20.16 -13.28 -11.31
C LEU A 176 18.78 -13.93 -11.12
N SER A 177 18.66 -15.23 -11.40
CA SER A 177 17.42 -16.00 -11.20
C SER A 177 17.02 -16.07 -9.73
N ASN A 178 17.99 -16.29 -8.83
CA ASN A 178 17.76 -16.31 -7.39
C ASN A 178 17.31 -14.94 -6.85
N LYS A 179 17.95 -13.86 -7.30
CA LYS A 179 17.53 -12.48 -6.97
C LYS A 179 16.10 -12.20 -7.43
N ASN A 180 15.76 -12.56 -8.67
CA ASN A 180 14.40 -12.39 -9.19
C ASN A 180 13.36 -13.18 -8.38
N ARG A 181 13.69 -14.42 -7.98
CA ARG A 181 12.81 -15.25 -7.14
C ARG A 181 12.60 -14.64 -5.75
N GLN A 182 13.66 -14.09 -5.15
CA GLN A 182 13.57 -13.38 -3.87
C GLN A 182 12.68 -12.15 -3.99
N LEU A 183 12.87 -11.32 -5.03
CA LEU A 183 12.06 -10.12 -5.27
C LEU A 183 10.56 -10.43 -5.40
N ILE A 184 10.22 -11.57 -6.02
CA ILE A 184 8.83 -12.00 -6.17
C ILE A 184 8.24 -12.51 -4.87
N ARG A 185 9.03 -13.28 -4.11
CA ARG A 185 8.62 -13.73 -2.78
C ARG A 185 8.34 -12.53 -1.88
N ILE A 186 9.19 -11.50 -1.93
CA ILE A 186 8.97 -10.24 -1.23
C ILE A 186 7.68 -9.58 -1.72
N ASN A 187 7.43 -9.52 -3.04
CA ASN A 187 6.19 -8.93 -3.55
C ASN A 187 4.94 -9.65 -3.06
N LEU A 188 4.94 -10.99 -3.06
CA LEU A 188 3.83 -11.79 -2.56
C LEU A 188 3.56 -11.53 -1.07
N ILE A 189 4.63 -11.46 -0.27
CA ILE A 189 4.51 -11.14 1.16
C ILE A 189 3.95 -9.73 1.35
N GLN A 190 4.40 -8.76 0.55
CA GLN A 190 3.88 -7.39 0.57
C GLN A 190 2.38 -7.35 0.26
N VAL A 191 1.90 -8.14 -0.71
CA VAL A 191 0.47 -8.23 -1.06
C VAL A 191 -0.35 -8.87 0.05
N LEU A 192 0.09 -10.01 0.57
CA LEU A 192 -0.62 -10.70 1.64
C LEU A 192 -0.69 -9.82 2.88
N SER A 193 0.42 -9.17 3.23
CA SER A 193 0.47 -8.18 4.30
C SER A 193 -0.50 -7.03 4.01
N PHE A 194 -0.49 -6.50 2.78
CA PHE A 194 -1.39 -5.43 2.39
C PHE A 194 -2.85 -5.80 2.63
N ILE A 195 -3.29 -6.96 2.15
CA ILE A 195 -4.67 -7.45 2.30
C ILE A 195 -5.02 -7.61 3.78
N ILE A 196 -4.20 -8.33 4.55
CA ILE A 196 -4.46 -8.62 5.97
C ILE A 196 -4.53 -7.33 6.80
N PHE A 197 -3.64 -6.37 6.54
CA PHE A 197 -3.50 -5.19 7.39
C PHE A 197 -4.34 -3.99 6.91
N ASN A 198 -4.66 -3.86 5.61
CA ASN A 198 -5.42 -2.72 5.09
C ASN A 198 -6.92 -2.99 4.91
N CYS A 199 -7.32 -4.20 4.51
CA CYS A 199 -8.74 -4.51 4.29
C CYS A 199 -9.62 -4.28 5.52
N PRO A 200 -9.21 -4.62 6.76
CA PRO A 200 -10.02 -4.37 7.94
C PRO A 200 -10.43 -2.89 8.10
N ASN A 201 -9.54 -1.95 7.78
CA ASN A 201 -9.81 -0.52 7.87
C ASN A 201 -10.89 -0.07 6.88
N THR A 202 -10.85 -0.60 5.65
CA THR A 202 -11.83 -0.28 4.60
C THR A 202 -13.18 -0.92 4.89
N ILE A 203 -13.19 -2.17 5.35
CA ILE A 203 -14.40 -2.87 5.80
C ILE A 203 -15.05 -2.07 6.94
N TYR A 204 -14.27 -1.62 7.92
CA TYR A 204 -14.78 -0.81 9.01
C TYR A 204 -15.33 0.53 8.52
N THR A 205 -14.63 1.23 7.61
CA THR A 205 -15.11 2.50 7.06
C THR A 205 -16.46 2.33 6.35
N MET A 206 -16.60 1.25 5.58
CA MET A 206 -17.86 0.90 4.92
C MET A 206 -18.96 0.58 5.93
N TYR A 207 -18.66 -0.23 6.95
CA TYR A 207 -19.58 -0.53 8.04
C TYR A 207 -20.03 0.74 8.78
N SER A 208 -19.10 1.63 9.11
CA SER A 208 -19.37 2.90 9.79
C SER A 208 -20.28 3.81 8.95
N TYR A 209 -20.05 3.88 7.64
CA TYR A 209 -20.90 4.65 6.74
C TYR A 209 -22.32 4.09 6.65
N ILE A 210 -22.45 2.77 6.46
CA ILE A 210 -23.77 2.11 6.36
C ILE A 210 -24.56 2.26 7.67
N THR A 211 -23.87 2.22 8.81
CA THR A 211 -24.49 2.29 10.13
C THR A 211 -24.64 3.70 10.70
N GLN A 212 -24.34 4.74 9.93
CA GLN A 212 -24.32 6.12 10.42
C GLN A 212 -25.69 6.64 10.88
N THR A 213 -26.78 6.12 10.31
CA THR A 213 -28.16 6.52 10.65
C THR A 213 -28.76 5.70 11.80
N TYR A 214 -28.09 4.63 12.23
CA TYR A 214 -28.59 3.74 13.26
C TYR A 214 -28.13 4.21 14.65
N LYS A 215 -29.09 4.32 15.58
CA LYS A 215 -28.76 4.57 16.99
C LYS A 215 -28.14 3.31 17.60
N LYS A 216 -26.86 3.37 17.92
CA LYS A 216 -26.10 2.25 18.49
C LYS A 216 -26.22 2.21 20.02
N SER A 217 -26.29 1.00 20.59
CA SER A 217 -26.17 0.81 22.04
C SER A 217 -24.74 1.08 22.51
N ILE A 218 -24.56 1.31 23.82
CA ILE A 218 -23.24 1.56 24.43
C ILE A 218 -22.30 0.38 24.16
N ASP A 219 -22.78 -0.85 24.34
CA ASP A 219 -22.00 -2.06 24.07
C ASP A 219 -21.56 -2.16 22.61
N ARG A 220 -22.45 -1.76 21.68
CA ARG A 220 -22.12 -1.77 20.26
C ARG A 220 -21.06 -0.73 19.92
N ILE A 221 -21.14 0.45 20.52
CA ILE A 221 -20.13 1.51 20.34
C ILE A 221 -18.76 1.04 20.86
N ALA A 222 -18.73 0.31 21.98
CA ALA A 222 -17.49 -0.25 22.52
C ALA A 222 -16.87 -1.29 21.58
N ILE A 223 -17.68 -2.21 21.04
CA ILE A 223 -17.24 -3.22 20.06
C ILE A 223 -16.72 -2.54 18.79
N ASP A 224 -17.46 -1.57 18.26
CA ASP A 224 -17.08 -0.85 17.05
C ASP A 224 -15.75 -0.12 17.25
N SER A 225 -15.58 0.55 18.40
CA SER A 225 -14.33 1.22 18.78
C SER A 225 -13.15 0.26 18.82
N PHE A 226 -13.32 -0.92 19.41
CA PHE A 226 -12.29 -1.96 19.42
C PHE A 226 -11.84 -2.33 18.01
N PHE A 227 -12.78 -2.55 17.08
CA PHE A 227 -12.45 -2.87 15.68
C PHE A 227 -11.74 -1.72 14.95
N VAL A 228 -12.10 -0.45 15.23
CA VAL A 228 -11.37 0.71 14.68
C VAL A 228 -9.93 0.72 15.13
N TYR A 229 -9.72 0.53 16.43
CA TYR A 229 -8.40 0.57 17.01
C TYR A 229 -7.56 -0.59 16.48
N LEU A 230 -8.12 -1.81 16.44
CA LEU A 230 -7.47 -2.98 15.86
C LEU A 230 -7.09 -2.73 14.39
N ALA A 231 -8.02 -2.26 13.57
CA ALA A 231 -7.75 -1.95 12.15
C ALA A 231 -6.67 -0.87 11.98
N SER A 232 -6.69 0.16 12.83
CA SER A 232 -5.66 1.21 12.85
C SER A 232 -4.29 0.65 13.21
N TYR A 233 -4.21 -0.20 14.24
CA TYR A 233 -2.95 -0.80 14.67
C TYR A 233 -2.38 -1.78 13.65
N LEU A 234 -3.24 -2.56 12.99
CA LEU A 234 -2.87 -3.44 11.89
C LEU A 234 -2.26 -2.64 10.74
N LEU A 235 -2.90 -1.53 10.36
CA LEU A 235 -2.40 -0.62 9.34
C LEU A 235 -1.04 0.00 9.71
N TYR A 236 -0.85 0.44 10.95
CA TYR A 236 0.43 0.98 11.41
C TYR A 236 1.52 -0.09 11.45
N THR A 237 1.18 -1.32 11.86
CA THR A 237 2.10 -2.46 11.85
C THR A 237 2.57 -2.76 10.43
N HIS A 238 1.67 -2.71 9.44
CA HIS A 238 2.07 -2.86 8.04
C HIS A 238 3.08 -1.81 7.59
N CYS A 239 2.88 -0.55 8.00
CA CYS A 239 3.82 0.54 7.70
C CYS A 239 5.15 0.37 8.44
N ALA A 240 5.15 -0.28 9.60
CA ALA A 240 6.37 -0.58 10.36
C ALA A 240 7.17 -1.75 9.77
N VAL A 241 6.50 -2.72 9.13
CA VAL A 241 7.14 -3.93 8.60
C VAL A 241 7.57 -3.77 7.14
N SER A 242 6.92 -2.86 6.39
CA SER A 242 7.17 -2.64 4.95
C SER A 242 8.26 -1.61 4.66
#